data_AF-A0A1A8PU53-F1
#
_entry.id   AF-A0A1A8PU53-F1
#
_cell.length_a   1.000
_cell.length_b   1.000
_cell.length_c   1.000
_cell.angle_alpha   90.00
_cell.angle_beta   90.00
_cell.angle_gamma   90.00
#
_symmetry.space_group_name_H-M   'P 1'
#
loop_
_entity.id
_entity.type
_entity.pdbx_description
1 polymer ?
#
loop_
_entity_poly.entity_id
_entity_poly.type
_entity_poly.pdbx_seq_one_letter_code
_entity_poly.pdbx_strand_id
1 'polypeptide(L)'
;MELGLGIHGEPGIQRSKVASADEVVKTMLDHMTNPDSQSHLPLSSGDAIVLCVNNLGALSCLEMAVVTRAALNCLESRGVVVVRVMSGAFMTSLEMAGVSLTLMKINPEVLRLFDATTSAPAWPSLSSVCVSGRSYIIDSPFLTTRPQDDTHAEGPWSPMMRNALEKICSTLLDKQEELNSLDRAAGDGDCGNTHAQAARAIQDWLQDHVVPGCPGQLLSVLAGLVQEKMGGSSGALYSLFLTAAAGHVTEGRSDAASWARALHAGTQAMRRYGGADPGDRTMLDALCPAADELMKLTTTPPSGTMAVLQAAVQKATSGAEATRDLTARAGRASYIAADRVTLPDPGAVAVAAILRAVMETLEEQK
;
A
#
# COMPACT_ATOMS: atom_id res chain seq x y z
N MET A 1 13.65 6.58 -31.24
CA MET A 1 14.96 6.53 -30.59
C MET A 1 16.03 6.79 -31.64
N GLU A 2 17.11 7.47 -31.26
CA GLU A 2 18.25 7.77 -32.14
C GLU A 2 19.53 7.28 -31.48
N LEU A 3 20.29 6.42 -32.17
CA LEU A 3 21.53 5.83 -31.69
C LEU A 3 22.72 6.67 -32.17
N GLY A 4 23.66 6.91 -31.26
CA GLY A 4 24.88 7.67 -31.57
C GLY A 4 24.66 9.18 -31.74
N LEU A 5 23.57 9.73 -31.21
CA LEU A 5 23.38 11.18 -31.16
C LEU A 5 24.54 11.83 -30.37
N GLY A 6 25.12 12.88 -30.93
CA GLY A 6 26.22 13.60 -30.29
C GLY A 6 25.75 14.44 -29.10
N ILE A 7 26.68 14.73 -28.18
CA ILE A 7 26.40 15.48 -26.94
C ILE A 7 26.08 16.97 -27.18
N HIS A 8 26.22 17.47 -28.40
CA HIS A 8 25.79 18.81 -28.79
C HIS A 8 24.58 18.76 -29.75
N GLY A 9 23.92 17.60 -29.86
CA GLY A 9 22.78 17.38 -30.73
C GLY A 9 23.16 17.04 -32.17
N GLU A 10 24.41 16.64 -32.43
CA GLU A 10 24.82 16.15 -33.74
C GLU A 10 24.00 14.91 -34.13
N PRO A 11 23.58 14.77 -35.40
CA PRO A 11 22.77 13.65 -35.85
C PRO A 11 23.41 12.29 -35.53
N GLY A 12 22.58 11.35 -35.08
CA GLY A 12 23.02 9.99 -34.81
C GLY A 12 23.23 9.16 -36.07
N ILE A 13 23.80 7.97 -35.88
CA ILE A 13 24.09 7.02 -36.96
C ILE A 13 22.86 6.23 -37.41
N GLN A 14 21.83 6.13 -36.56
CA GLN A 14 20.63 5.36 -36.85
C GLN A 14 19.42 5.88 -36.08
N ARG A 15 18.27 5.96 -36.76
CA ARG A 15 16.96 6.19 -36.14
C ARG A 15 16.13 4.92 -36.19
N SER A 16 15.45 4.62 -35.09
CA SER A 16 14.61 3.43 -34.96
C SER A 16 13.41 3.69 -34.05
N LYS A 17 12.43 2.78 -34.11
CA LYS A 17 11.36 2.71 -33.10
C LYS A 17 11.98 2.46 -31.73
N VAL A 18 11.32 2.93 -30.67
CA VAL A 18 11.75 2.64 -29.30
C VAL A 18 11.75 1.11 -29.11
N ALA A 19 12.83 0.59 -28.52
CA ALA A 19 13.00 -0.82 -28.20
C ALA A 19 13.21 -0.98 -26.69
N SER A 20 13.23 -2.22 -26.21
CA SER A 20 13.51 -2.49 -24.79
C SER A 20 14.96 -2.09 -24.42
N ALA A 21 15.20 -1.77 -23.15
CA ALA A 21 16.55 -1.46 -22.67
C ALA A 21 17.54 -2.61 -22.96
N ASP A 22 17.11 -3.87 -22.84
CA ASP A 22 17.95 -5.04 -23.11
C ASP A 22 18.37 -5.10 -24.59
N GLU A 23 17.45 -4.83 -25.52
CA GLU A 23 17.76 -4.78 -26.97
C GLU A 23 18.65 -3.60 -27.33
N VAL A 24 18.40 -2.42 -26.75
CA VAL A 24 19.19 -1.20 -27.00
C VAL A 24 20.62 -1.40 -26.50
N VAL A 25 20.78 -1.86 -25.26
CA VAL A 25 22.09 -2.13 -24.67
C VAL A 25 22.83 -3.20 -25.45
N LYS A 26 22.15 -4.29 -25.83
CA LYS A 26 22.76 -5.31 -26.69
C LYS A 26 23.26 -4.71 -28.00
N THR A 27 22.46 -3.89 -28.66
CA THR A 27 22.84 -3.20 -29.91
C THR A 27 24.08 -2.31 -29.71
N MET A 28 24.13 -1.53 -28.63
CA MET A 28 25.28 -0.69 -28.29
C MET A 28 26.54 -1.54 -28.04
N LEU A 29 26.42 -2.60 -27.25
CA LEU A 29 27.52 -3.50 -26.91
C LEU A 29 28.00 -4.31 -28.12
N ASP A 30 27.10 -4.81 -28.96
CA ASP A 30 27.43 -5.48 -30.22
C ASP A 30 28.19 -4.53 -31.14
N HIS A 31 27.73 -3.28 -31.28
CA HIS A 31 28.41 -2.27 -32.11
C HIS A 31 29.83 -1.95 -31.60
N MET A 32 30.00 -1.67 -30.31
CA MET A 32 31.31 -1.30 -29.76
C MET A 32 32.31 -2.45 -29.68
N THR A 33 31.86 -3.70 -29.78
CA THR A 33 32.72 -4.90 -29.75
C THR A 33 32.87 -5.58 -31.11
N ASN A 34 32.22 -5.05 -32.15
CA ASN A 34 32.26 -5.64 -33.48
C ASN A 34 33.66 -5.55 -34.11
N PRO A 35 34.34 -6.68 -34.41
CA PRO A 35 35.67 -6.68 -35.03
C PRO A 35 35.78 -5.91 -36.35
N ASP A 36 34.67 -5.76 -37.09
CA ASP A 36 34.63 -5.02 -38.35
C ASP A 36 34.66 -3.49 -38.16
N SER A 37 34.42 -3.00 -36.93
CA SER A 37 34.50 -1.57 -36.61
C SER A 37 35.95 -1.17 -36.33
N GLN A 38 36.43 -0.09 -36.93
CA GLN A 38 37.81 0.38 -36.73
C GLN A 38 38.12 0.80 -35.28
N SER A 39 37.10 1.20 -34.52
CA SER A 39 37.20 1.66 -33.14
C SER A 39 36.70 0.64 -32.11
N HIS A 40 36.60 -0.64 -32.48
CA HIS A 40 36.07 -1.66 -31.58
C HIS A 40 36.98 -1.93 -30.38
N LEU A 41 36.35 -2.30 -29.27
CA LEU A 41 37.03 -2.82 -28.10
C LEU A 41 36.96 -4.35 -28.11
N PRO A 42 38.08 -5.08 -28.29
CA PRO A 42 38.08 -6.53 -28.25
C PRO A 42 37.80 -7.02 -26.82
N LEU A 43 36.66 -7.70 -26.64
CA LEU A 43 36.25 -8.34 -25.38
C LEU A 43 36.18 -9.86 -25.56
N SER A 44 36.87 -10.56 -24.66
CA SER A 44 36.88 -12.02 -24.55
C SER A 44 36.33 -12.45 -23.19
N SER A 45 35.84 -13.68 -23.10
CA SER A 45 35.47 -14.28 -21.81
C SER A 45 36.67 -14.24 -20.84
N GLY A 46 36.42 -13.82 -19.60
CA GLY A 46 37.44 -13.61 -18.57
C GLY A 46 38.04 -12.20 -18.54
N ASP A 47 37.79 -11.35 -19.54
CA ASP A 47 38.21 -9.95 -19.49
C ASP A 47 37.53 -9.23 -18.32
N ALA A 48 38.29 -8.40 -17.61
CA ALA A 48 37.79 -7.54 -16.54
C ALA A 48 37.60 -6.10 -17.05
N ILE A 49 36.45 -5.49 -16.73
CA ILE A 49 36.11 -4.12 -17.17
C ILE A 49 35.53 -3.27 -16.04
N VAL A 50 35.70 -1.95 -16.15
CA VAL A 50 34.82 -0.96 -15.53
C VAL A 50 33.74 -0.55 -16.52
N LEU A 51 32.49 -0.57 -16.09
CA LEU A 51 31.33 -0.09 -16.83
C LEU A 51 30.93 1.29 -16.31
N CYS A 52 30.77 2.27 -17.21
CA CYS A 52 30.13 3.54 -16.90
C CYS A 52 28.83 3.66 -17.71
N VAL A 53 27.71 3.79 -17.00
CA VAL A 53 26.38 4.07 -17.53
C VAL A 53 26.08 5.53 -17.23
N ASN A 54 26.28 6.38 -18.23
CA ASN A 54 26.20 7.82 -18.07
C ASN A 54 24.83 8.35 -18.54
N ASN A 55 24.16 9.07 -17.65
CA ASN A 55 22.93 9.80 -17.95
C ASN A 55 23.27 11.10 -18.69
N LEU A 56 22.67 11.29 -19.87
CA LEU A 56 22.87 12.51 -20.66
C LEU A 56 22.04 13.70 -20.16
N GLY A 57 21.16 13.51 -19.17
CA GLY A 57 20.47 14.60 -18.50
C GLY A 57 19.16 14.18 -17.85
N ALA A 58 18.19 13.79 -18.67
CA ALA A 58 16.78 13.73 -18.26
C ALA A 58 16.24 12.32 -17.93
N LEU A 59 17.07 11.27 -17.90
CA LEU A 59 16.59 9.95 -17.46
C LEU A 59 16.43 9.91 -15.94
N SER A 60 15.38 9.25 -15.46
CA SER A 60 15.16 9.01 -14.03
C SER A 60 16.17 8.00 -13.46
N CYS A 61 16.34 8.01 -12.14
CA CYS A 61 17.15 7.00 -11.46
C CYS A 61 16.66 5.57 -11.70
N LEU A 62 15.35 5.38 -11.89
CA LEU A 62 14.76 4.07 -12.19
C LEU A 62 15.14 3.59 -13.60
N GLU A 63 15.07 4.47 -14.60
CA GLU A 63 15.49 4.15 -15.96
C GLU A 63 16.99 3.84 -16.01
N MET A 64 17.82 4.62 -15.31
CA MET A 64 19.26 4.35 -15.19
C MET A 64 19.55 3.00 -14.54
N ALA A 65 18.79 2.59 -13.53
CA ALA A 65 18.92 1.28 -12.90
C ALA A 65 18.55 0.14 -13.88
N VAL A 66 17.49 0.32 -14.68
CA VAL A 66 17.08 -0.65 -15.71
C VAL A 66 18.17 -0.82 -16.78
N VAL A 67 18.74 0.28 -17.29
CA VAL A 67 19.82 0.22 -18.29
C VAL A 67 21.09 -0.39 -17.69
N THR A 68 21.42 -0.06 -16.45
CA THR A 68 22.57 -0.64 -15.75
C THR A 68 22.44 -2.15 -15.59
N ARG A 69 21.25 -2.63 -15.17
CA ARG A 69 20.95 -4.07 -15.10
C ARG A 69 21.09 -4.74 -16.47
N ALA A 70 20.54 -4.14 -17.52
CA ALA A 70 20.65 -4.66 -18.88
C ALA A 70 22.12 -4.79 -19.33
N ALA A 71 22.95 -3.79 -19.06
CA ALA A 71 24.37 -3.79 -19.40
C ALA A 71 25.16 -4.85 -18.62
N LEU A 72 24.92 -4.97 -17.32
CA LEU A 72 25.51 -6.01 -16.48
C LEU A 72 25.16 -7.41 -16.99
N ASN A 73 23.87 -7.71 -17.15
CA ASN A 73 23.43 -9.02 -17.63
C ASN A 73 24.01 -9.36 -19.00
N CYS A 74 24.05 -8.38 -19.93
CA CYS A 74 24.59 -8.61 -21.26
C CYS A 74 26.10 -8.89 -21.22
N LEU A 75 26.89 -8.11 -20.47
CA LEU A 75 28.33 -8.31 -20.33
C LEU A 75 28.66 -9.63 -19.63
N GLU A 76 27.97 -9.97 -18.54
CA GLU A 76 28.16 -11.21 -17.80
C GLU A 76 27.77 -12.44 -18.63
N SER A 77 26.72 -12.36 -19.45
CA SER A 77 26.35 -13.43 -20.37
C SER A 77 27.43 -13.73 -21.43
N ARG A 78 28.30 -12.76 -21.72
CA ARG A 78 29.48 -12.91 -22.59
C ARG A 78 30.72 -13.39 -21.82
N GLY A 79 30.58 -13.66 -20.52
CA GLY A 79 31.66 -14.07 -19.64
C GLY A 79 32.63 -12.93 -19.28
N VAL A 80 32.24 -11.67 -19.48
CA VAL A 80 33.02 -10.49 -19.06
C VAL A 80 32.79 -10.25 -17.58
N VAL A 81 33.86 -9.96 -16.85
CA VAL A 81 33.82 -9.64 -15.41
C VAL A 81 33.72 -8.13 -15.23
N VAL A 82 32.57 -7.66 -14.74
CA VAL A 82 32.37 -6.24 -14.41
C VAL A 82 32.89 -5.98 -13.00
N VAL A 83 34.06 -5.39 -12.90
CA VAL A 83 34.72 -5.16 -11.60
C VAL A 83 34.18 -3.93 -10.89
N ARG A 84 33.80 -2.88 -11.62
CA ARG A 84 33.15 -1.66 -11.09
C ARG A 84 32.05 -1.19 -12.02
N VAL A 85 31.06 -0.52 -11.45
CA VAL A 85 30.01 0.18 -12.19
C VAL A 85 29.93 1.62 -11.70
N MET A 86 30.00 2.56 -12.63
CA MET A 86 29.59 3.95 -12.44
C MET A 86 28.21 4.12 -13.09
N SER A 87 27.21 4.60 -12.36
CA SER A 87 25.90 4.89 -12.93
C SER A 87 25.41 6.24 -12.40
N GLY A 88 25.23 7.21 -13.29
CA GLY A 88 24.88 8.58 -12.90
C GLY A 88 25.09 9.59 -14.03
N ALA A 89 24.90 10.87 -13.72
CA ALA A 89 25.15 11.97 -14.66
C ALA A 89 26.60 12.46 -14.47
N PHE A 90 27.48 12.13 -15.41
CA PHE A 90 28.90 12.51 -15.37
C PHE A 90 29.25 13.48 -16.50
N MET A 91 28.81 13.17 -17.72
CA MET A 91 28.97 13.99 -18.91
C MET A 91 27.60 14.14 -19.59
N THR A 92 26.92 15.25 -19.32
CA THR A 92 25.55 15.50 -19.78
C THR A 92 25.52 16.26 -21.12
N SER A 93 24.35 16.25 -21.75
CA SER A 93 23.93 17.12 -22.85
C SER A 93 22.67 17.86 -22.41
N LEU A 94 22.82 18.79 -21.47
CA LEU A 94 21.72 19.52 -20.82
C LEU A 94 20.62 18.56 -20.30
N GLU A 95 19.37 18.73 -20.74
CA GLU A 95 18.22 17.87 -20.44
C GLU A 95 17.98 16.74 -21.47
N MET A 96 19.01 16.29 -22.18
CA MET A 96 18.85 15.19 -23.14
C MET A 96 18.38 13.91 -22.43
N ALA A 97 17.24 13.38 -22.88
CA ALA A 97 16.72 12.08 -22.46
C ALA A 97 17.48 10.96 -23.19
N GLY A 98 18.70 10.67 -22.72
CA GLY A 98 19.56 9.65 -23.31
C GLY A 98 20.56 9.08 -22.33
N VAL A 99 21.21 8.00 -22.76
CA VAL A 99 22.22 7.28 -21.98
C VAL A 99 23.41 6.95 -22.87
N SER A 100 24.61 6.96 -22.31
CA SER A 100 25.81 6.42 -22.94
C SER A 100 26.43 5.31 -22.10
N LEU A 101 27.04 4.34 -22.78
CA LEU A 101 27.79 3.26 -22.17
C LEU A 101 29.26 3.42 -22.52
N THR A 102 30.12 3.39 -21.51
CA THR A 102 31.57 3.40 -21.66
C THR A 102 32.16 2.18 -20.98
N LEU A 103 33.02 1.45 -21.70
CA LEU A 103 33.73 0.29 -21.19
C LEU A 103 35.23 0.60 -21.13
N MET A 104 35.86 0.28 -20.00
CA MET A 104 37.31 0.37 -19.84
C MET A 104 37.85 -0.99 -19.44
N LYS A 105 38.73 -1.59 -20.26
CA LYS A 105 39.45 -2.82 -19.88
C LYS A 105 40.40 -2.53 -18.75
N ILE A 106 40.50 -3.49 -17.84
CA ILE A 106 41.22 -3.34 -16.58
C ILE A 106 42.31 -4.40 -16.47
N ASN A 107 43.47 -3.96 -15.99
CA ASN A 107 44.49 -4.81 -15.42
C ASN A 107 44.69 -4.39 -13.94
N PRO A 108 45.46 -5.15 -13.14
CA PRO A 108 45.62 -4.86 -11.71
C PRO A 108 46.10 -3.42 -11.41
N GLU A 109 46.98 -2.87 -12.23
CA GLU A 109 47.51 -1.51 -12.02
C GLU A 109 46.46 -0.43 -12.36
N VAL A 110 45.73 -0.59 -13.47
CA VAL A 110 44.64 0.32 -13.84
C VAL A 110 43.53 0.30 -12.80
N LEU A 111 43.18 -0.88 -12.26
CA LEU A 111 42.18 -0.98 -11.19
C LEU A 111 42.62 -0.23 -9.93
N ARG A 112 43.89 -0.40 -9.55
CA ARG A 112 44.48 0.28 -8.39
C ARG A 112 44.43 1.81 -8.56
N LEU A 113 44.70 2.32 -9.76
CA LEU A 113 44.61 3.75 -10.06
C LEU A 113 43.16 4.24 -10.10
N PHE A 114 42.23 3.44 -10.64
CA PHE A 114 40.81 3.78 -10.68
C PHE A 114 40.18 3.85 -9.27
N ASP A 115 40.58 2.96 -8.38
CA ASP A 115 40.11 2.92 -6.99
C ASP A 115 40.83 3.92 -6.06
N ALA A 116 41.81 4.68 -6.57
CA ALA A 116 42.53 5.66 -5.77
C ALA A 116 41.61 6.78 -5.29
N THR A 117 41.74 7.15 -4.02
CA THR A 117 40.95 8.25 -3.43
C THR A 117 41.24 9.56 -4.15
N THR A 118 40.18 10.29 -4.49
CA THR A 118 40.27 11.60 -5.15
C THR A 118 39.33 12.59 -4.49
N SER A 119 39.68 13.87 -4.55
CA SER A 119 38.83 14.99 -4.11
C SER A 119 38.09 15.65 -5.29
N ALA A 120 38.07 15.01 -6.46
CA ALA A 120 37.34 15.52 -7.62
C ALA A 120 35.82 15.59 -7.31
N PRO A 121 35.15 16.74 -7.51
CA PRO A 121 33.83 17.02 -6.95
C PRO A 121 32.70 16.15 -7.51
N ALA A 122 32.89 15.54 -8.69
CA ALA A 122 31.89 14.71 -9.37
C ALA A 122 32.34 13.25 -9.53
N TRP A 123 33.46 12.85 -8.90
CA TRP A 123 33.87 11.45 -8.91
C TRP A 123 32.99 10.66 -7.92
N PRO A 124 32.29 9.61 -8.37
CA PRO A 124 31.37 8.88 -7.50
C PRO A 124 32.14 8.11 -6.41
N SER A 125 31.54 7.99 -5.23
CA SER A 125 32.00 7.08 -4.19
C SER A 125 31.65 5.64 -4.58
N LEU A 126 32.57 4.96 -5.26
CA LEU A 126 32.37 3.60 -5.74
C LEU A 126 32.76 2.56 -4.69
N SER A 127 32.05 1.42 -4.68
CA SER A 127 32.49 0.25 -3.94
C SER A 127 33.72 -0.36 -4.62
N SER A 128 34.74 -0.74 -3.83
CA SER A 128 35.93 -1.46 -4.30
C SER A 128 35.71 -2.98 -4.43
N VAL A 129 34.47 -3.44 -4.33
CA VAL A 129 34.14 -4.86 -4.46
C VAL A 129 33.64 -5.16 -5.87
N CYS A 130 34.03 -6.33 -6.40
CA CYS A 130 33.57 -6.80 -7.70
C CYS A 130 32.03 -6.86 -7.76
N VAL A 131 31.47 -6.41 -8.88
CA VAL A 131 30.03 -6.41 -9.13
C VAL A 131 29.60 -7.80 -9.61
N SER A 132 30.32 -8.36 -10.59
CA SER A 132 30.03 -9.70 -11.11
C SER A 132 30.22 -10.80 -10.07
N GLY A 133 29.35 -11.82 -10.15
CA GLY A 133 29.32 -12.96 -9.23
C GLY A 133 28.52 -12.73 -7.95
N ARG A 134 27.81 -11.59 -7.83
CA ARG A 134 26.90 -11.33 -6.71
C ARG A 134 25.49 -11.84 -7.01
N SER A 135 24.87 -12.50 -6.04
CA SER A 135 23.41 -12.69 -6.05
C SER A 135 22.74 -11.45 -5.52
N TYR A 136 21.88 -10.83 -6.33
CA TYR A 136 21.02 -9.71 -5.92
C TYR A 136 19.62 -10.16 -5.50
N ILE A 137 19.37 -11.47 -5.57
CA ILE A 137 18.14 -12.08 -5.07
C ILE A 137 18.35 -12.32 -3.58
N ILE A 138 17.69 -11.50 -2.77
CA ILE A 138 17.52 -11.75 -1.35
C ILE A 138 16.21 -12.52 -1.24
N ASP A 139 16.29 -13.79 -0.87
CA ASP A 139 15.08 -14.55 -0.54
C ASP A 139 14.36 -13.81 0.59
N SER A 140 13.07 -13.50 0.38
CA SER A 140 12.25 -12.95 1.45
C SER A 140 12.32 -13.95 2.61
N PRO A 141 12.67 -13.54 3.85
CA PRO A 141 12.53 -14.44 4.98
C PRO A 141 11.06 -14.82 4.99
N PHE A 142 10.75 -16.08 4.67
CA PHE A 142 9.39 -16.58 4.70
C PHE A 142 8.81 -16.16 6.05
N LEU A 143 7.95 -15.14 6.05
CA LEU A 143 6.95 -15.02 7.07
C LEU A 143 6.18 -16.31 6.89
N THR A 144 6.41 -17.25 7.79
CA THR A 144 5.45 -18.32 8.01
C THR A 144 4.14 -17.57 8.18
N THR A 145 3.31 -17.59 7.14
CA THR A 145 1.89 -17.42 7.31
C THR A 145 1.59 -18.39 8.42
N ARG A 146 1.36 -17.87 9.64
CA ARG A 146 0.78 -18.73 10.67
C ARG A 146 -0.40 -19.34 9.95
N PRO A 147 -0.52 -20.67 9.89
CA PRO A 147 -1.80 -21.26 9.55
C PRO A 147 -2.76 -20.55 10.48
N GLN A 148 -3.62 -19.71 9.91
CA GLN A 148 -4.77 -19.24 10.65
C GLN A 148 -5.48 -20.56 10.91
N ASP A 149 -5.39 -21.03 12.14
CA ASP A 149 -5.96 -22.30 12.53
C ASP A 149 -7.47 -22.05 12.44
N ASP A 150 -8.01 -22.21 11.24
CA ASP A 150 -9.40 -21.89 10.86
C ASP A 150 -10.39 -22.82 11.59
N THR A 151 -9.86 -23.79 12.34
CA THR A 151 -10.63 -24.58 13.30
C THR A 151 -11.01 -23.71 14.50
N HIS A 152 -12.10 -22.99 14.34
CA HIS A 152 -12.78 -22.29 15.42
C HIS A 152 -13.87 -23.17 16.03
N ALA A 153 -14.02 -23.10 17.34
CA ALA A 153 -15.12 -23.74 18.05
C ALA A 153 -16.26 -22.74 18.28
N GLU A 154 -17.51 -23.20 18.15
CA GLU A 154 -18.68 -22.41 18.56
C GLU A 154 -18.68 -22.17 20.07
N GLY A 155 -19.23 -21.02 20.47
CA GLY A 155 -19.51 -20.71 21.86
C GLY A 155 -20.89 -20.08 22.03
N PRO A 156 -21.28 -19.73 23.27
CA PRO A 156 -22.62 -19.24 23.58
C PRO A 156 -23.02 -17.98 22.80
N TRP A 157 -22.05 -17.16 22.40
CA TRP A 157 -22.28 -15.91 21.66
C TRP A 157 -22.25 -16.09 20.14
N SER A 158 -21.86 -17.26 19.62
CA SER A 158 -21.73 -17.50 18.18
C SER A 158 -23.02 -17.24 17.40
N PRO A 159 -24.21 -17.70 17.83
CA PRO A 159 -25.47 -17.42 17.11
C PRO A 159 -25.80 -15.92 17.07
N MET A 160 -25.59 -15.21 18.18
CA MET A 160 -25.82 -13.76 18.26
C MET A 160 -24.88 -12.99 17.33
N MET A 161 -23.59 -13.34 17.32
CA MET A 161 -22.61 -12.71 16.45
C MET A 161 -22.88 -13.02 14.97
N ARG A 162 -23.34 -14.24 14.64
CA ARG A 162 -23.80 -14.58 13.29
C ARG A 162 -24.95 -13.68 12.84
N ASN A 163 -26.01 -13.58 13.64
CA ASN A 163 -27.18 -12.74 13.33
C ASN A 163 -26.79 -11.27 13.14
N ALA A 164 -25.88 -10.75 13.99
CA ALA A 164 -25.40 -9.38 13.88
C ALA A 164 -24.63 -9.15 12.57
N LEU A 165 -23.76 -10.10 12.18
CA LEU A 165 -23.04 -10.02 10.91
C LEU A 165 -23.99 -10.10 9.70
N GLU A 166 -24.99 -10.98 9.72
CA GLU A 166 -25.98 -11.10 8.66
C GLU A 166 -26.77 -9.79 8.50
N LYS A 167 -27.22 -9.19 9.61
CA LYS A 167 -27.92 -7.89 9.62
C LYS A 167 -27.02 -6.75 9.11
N ILE A 168 -25.76 -6.69 9.54
CA ILE A 168 -24.78 -5.73 9.03
C ILE A 168 -24.60 -5.89 7.52
N CYS A 169 -24.40 -7.12 7.04
CA CYS A 169 -24.16 -7.39 5.63
C CYS A 169 -25.36 -6.99 4.77
N SER A 170 -26.58 -7.37 5.17
CA SER A 170 -27.80 -6.94 4.47
C SER A 170 -27.91 -5.42 4.43
N THR A 171 -27.69 -4.75 5.57
CA THR A 171 -27.78 -3.29 5.68
C THR A 171 -26.80 -2.58 4.76
N LEU A 172 -25.56 -3.05 4.67
CA LEU A 172 -24.53 -2.46 3.80
C LEU A 172 -24.82 -2.70 2.32
N LEU A 173 -25.39 -3.86 1.96
CA LEU A 173 -25.82 -4.14 0.60
C LEU A 173 -27.01 -3.26 0.19
N ASP A 174 -27.99 -3.09 1.07
CA ASP A 174 -29.15 -2.23 0.81
C ASP A 174 -28.76 -0.75 0.67
N LYS A 175 -27.74 -0.32 1.42
CA LYS A 175 -27.19 1.05 1.36
C LYS A 175 -26.19 1.30 0.24
N GLN A 176 -25.85 0.28 -0.57
CA GLN A 176 -24.77 0.39 -1.56
C GLN A 176 -24.92 1.63 -2.46
N GLU A 177 -26.10 1.84 -3.07
CA GLU A 177 -26.27 2.97 -4.00
C GLU A 177 -26.38 4.33 -3.29
N GLU A 178 -26.94 4.37 -2.09
CA GLU A 178 -26.98 5.59 -1.27
C GLU A 178 -25.55 6.05 -0.95
N LEU A 179 -24.69 5.13 -0.49
CA LEU A 179 -23.30 5.42 -0.17
C LEU A 179 -22.49 5.81 -1.41
N ASN A 180 -22.66 5.12 -2.53
CA ASN A 180 -22.05 5.53 -3.80
C ASN A 180 -22.50 6.93 -4.23
N SER A 181 -23.79 7.26 -4.04
CA SER A 181 -24.32 8.57 -4.41
C SER A 181 -23.74 9.70 -3.55
N LEU A 182 -23.62 9.48 -2.24
CA LEU A 182 -22.95 10.42 -1.34
C LEU A 182 -21.47 10.60 -1.74
N ASP A 183 -20.79 9.50 -2.04
CA ASP A 183 -19.38 9.51 -2.40
C ASP A 183 -19.12 10.13 -3.77
N ARG A 184 -20.01 10.00 -4.77
CA ARG A 184 -19.86 10.70 -6.06
C ARG A 184 -19.83 12.22 -5.93
N ALA A 185 -20.44 12.78 -4.88
CA ALA A 185 -20.40 14.22 -4.62
C ALA A 185 -19.07 14.67 -4.00
N ALA A 186 -18.32 13.76 -3.36
CA ALA A 186 -17.19 14.06 -2.50
C ALA A 186 -15.90 13.27 -2.81
N GLY A 187 -15.94 12.34 -3.76
CA GLY A 187 -14.90 11.31 -3.96
C GLY A 187 -15.01 10.64 -5.32
N ASP A 188 -14.64 9.36 -5.40
CA ASP A 188 -14.65 8.54 -6.62
C ASP A 188 -15.94 7.74 -6.81
N GLY A 189 -16.85 7.76 -5.84
CA GLY A 189 -18.20 7.23 -6.00
C GLY A 189 -18.30 5.72 -5.80
N ASP A 190 -17.37 5.13 -5.05
CA ASP A 190 -17.26 3.69 -4.84
C ASP A 190 -17.41 3.25 -3.37
N CYS A 191 -17.64 4.18 -2.43
CA CYS A 191 -17.74 3.86 -1.01
C CYS A 191 -18.75 2.74 -0.72
N GLY A 192 -19.92 2.76 -1.37
CA GLY A 192 -20.92 1.72 -1.24
C GLY A 192 -20.48 0.39 -1.84
N ASN A 193 -19.84 0.40 -3.02
CA ASN A 193 -19.27 -0.81 -3.63
C ASN A 193 -18.21 -1.44 -2.74
N THR A 194 -17.37 -0.63 -2.11
CA THR A 194 -16.32 -1.06 -1.18
C THR A 194 -16.93 -1.73 0.07
N HIS A 195 -17.99 -1.17 0.65
CA HIS A 195 -18.72 -1.81 1.76
C HIS A 195 -19.49 -3.07 1.32
N ALA A 196 -20.05 -3.08 0.11
CA ALA A 196 -20.71 -4.25 -0.45
C ALA A 196 -19.74 -5.42 -0.70
N GLN A 197 -18.50 -5.14 -1.12
CA GLN A 197 -17.44 -6.15 -1.23
C GLN A 197 -17.13 -6.79 0.13
N ALA A 198 -16.98 -5.98 1.18
CA ALA A 198 -16.78 -6.48 2.53
C ALA A 198 -17.98 -7.32 3.01
N ALA A 199 -19.21 -6.85 2.79
CA ALA A 199 -20.43 -7.57 3.17
C ALA A 199 -20.53 -8.95 2.48
N ARG A 200 -20.27 -9.01 1.17
CA ARG A 200 -20.28 -10.28 0.42
C ARG A 200 -19.18 -11.22 0.90
N ALA A 201 -17.97 -10.71 1.13
CA ALA A 201 -16.87 -11.52 1.65
C ALA A 201 -17.20 -12.13 3.02
N ILE A 202 -17.87 -11.38 3.90
CA ILE A 202 -18.33 -11.89 5.20
C ILE A 202 -19.44 -12.92 5.01
N GLN A 203 -20.41 -12.69 4.11
CA GLN A 203 -21.48 -13.65 3.82
C GLN A 203 -20.94 -14.97 3.25
N ASP A 204 -19.97 -14.92 2.33
CA ASP A 204 -19.32 -16.10 1.77
C ASP A 204 -18.56 -16.85 2.88
N TRP A 205 -17.81 -16.13 3.72
CA TRP A 205 -17.12 -16.73 4.86
C TRP A 205 -18.09 -17.42 5.83
N LEU A 206 -19.25 -16.81 6.12
CA LEU A 206 -20.27 -17.35 7.02
C LEU A 206 -20.94 -18.64 6.51
N GLN A 207 -20.87 -18.94 5.20
CA GLN A 207 -21.41 -20.17 4.62
C GLN A 207 -20.52 -21.37 4.91
N ASP A 208 -19.20 -21.18 4.83
CA ASP A 208 -18.23 -22.27 4.90
C ASP A 208 -17.55 -22.38 6.28
N HIS A 209 -17.78 -21.41 7.18
CA HIS A 209 -17.08 -21.32 8.46
C HIS A 209 -18.01 -21.19 9.66
N VAL A 210 -17.44 -21.60 10.79
CA VAL A 210 -18.05 -21.47 12.11
C VAL A 210 -17.68 -20.12 12.72
N VAL A 211 -18.67 -19.40 13.26
CA VAL A 211 -18.45 -18.16 14.01
C VAL A 211 -17.77 -18.52 15.35
N PRO A 212 -16.54 -18.05 15.64
CA PRO A 212 -15.83 -18.38 16.87
C PRO A 212 -16.62 -17.97 18.11
N GLY A 213 -16.57 -18.77 19.17
CA GLY A 213 -17.18 -18.42 20.46
C GLY A 213 -16.54 -17.20 21.15
N CYS A 214 -15.28 -16.91 20.82
CA CYS A 214 -14.54 -15.76 21.33
C CYS A 214 -14.69 -14.56 20.37
N PRO A 215 -15.28 -13.42 20.81
CA PRO A 215 -15.46 -12.27 19.93
C PRO A 215 -14.17 -11.71 19.35
N GLY A 216 -13.07 -11.73 20.10
CA GLY A 216 -11.77 -11.25 19.63
C GLY A 216 -11.23 -12.07 18.46
N GLN A 217 -11.46 -13.39 18.45
CA GLN A 217 -11.11 -14.23 17.31
C GLN A 217 -11.93 -13.85 16.09
N LEU A 218 -13.25 -13.64 16.24
CA LEU A 218 -14.10 -13.19 15.15
C LEU A 218 -13.64 -11.82 14.61
N LEU A 219 -13.33 -10.86 15.48
CA LEU A 219 -12.80 -9.55 15.05
C LEU A 219 -11.47 -9.68 14.30
N SER A 220 -10.57 -10.59 14.70
CA SER A 220 -9.34 -10.88 13.96
C SER A 220 -9.60 -11.50 12.58
N VAL A 221 -10.57 -12.42 12.46
CA VAL A 221 -10.99 -12.97 11.16
C VAL A 221 -11.54 -11.87 10.27
N LEU A 222 -12.46 -11.05 10.78
CA LEU A 222 -13.04 -9.94 10.03
C LEU A 222 -11.95 -8.93 9.60
N ALA A 223 -10.95 -8.67 10.45
CA ALA A 223 -9.83 -7.79 10.12
C ALA A 223 -9.04 -8.28 8.91
N GLY A 224 -8.80 -9.59 8.80
CA GLY A 224 -8.16 -10.20 7.62
C GLY A 224 -9.05 -10.14 6.39
N LEU A 225 -10.34 -10.47 6.53
CA LEU A 225 -11.31 -10.44 5.42
C LEU A 225 -11.43 -9.05 4.81
N VAL A 226 -11.61 -8.00 5.63
CA VAL A 226 -11.71 -6.63 5.11
C VAL A 226 -10.37 -6.14 4.57
N GLN A 227 -9.24 -6.54 5.15
CA GLN A 227 -7.92 -6.16 4.62
C GLN A 227 -7.68 -6.70 3.20
N GLU A 228 -8.12 -7.93 2.94
CA GLU A 228 -7.90 -8.60 1.66
C GLU A 228 -8.98 -8.25 0.62
N LYS A 229 -10.25 -8.15 1.04
CA LYS A 229 -11.40 -8.06 0.14
C LYS A 229 -12.01 -6.66 0.03
N MET A 230 -11.79 -5.78 1.01
CA MET A 230 -12.29 -4.40 0.96
C MET A 230 -11.25 -3.50 0.30
N GLY A 231 -11.61 -2.87 -0.82
CA GLY A 231 -10.73 -1.95 -1.53
C GLY A 231 -10.44 -0.64 -0.78
N GLY A 232 -9.46 0.10 -1.31
CA GLY A 232 -9.16 1.47 -0.87
C GLY A 232 -8.60 1.59 0.55
N SER A 233 -8.58 2.83 1.07
CA SER A 233 -8.12 3.10 2.43
C SER A 233 -9.06 2.53 3.49
N SER A 234 -10.35 2.37 3.18
CA SER A 234 -11.34 1.83 4.11
C SER A 234 -11.00 0.41 4.58
N GLY A 235 -10.56 -0.48 3.69
CA GLY A 235 -10.16 -1.84 4.06
C GLY A 235 -9.03 -1.86 5.10
N ALA A 236 -8.01 -1.03 4.90
CA ALA A 236 -6.91 -0.88 5.86
C ALA A 236 -7.38 -0.28 7.20
N LEU A 237 -8.25 0.73 7.17
CA LEU A 237 -8.76 1.39 8.39
C LEU A 237 -9.68 0.48 9.21
N TYR A 238 -10.61 -0.24 8.58
CA TYR A 238 -11.44 -1.21 9.27
C TYR A 238 -10.61 -2.39 9.80
N SER A 239 -9.62 -2.87 9.05
CA SER A 239 -8.71 -3.91 9.52
C SER A 239 -7.94 -3.48 10.78
N LEU A 240 -7.40 -2.25 10.80
CA LEU A 240 -6.75 -1.68 11.97
C LEU A 240 -7.70 -1.57 13.17
N PHE A 241 -8.92 -1.09 12.93
CA PHE A 241 -9.95 -0.97 13.96
C PHE A 241 -10.27 -2.34 14.58
N LEU A 242 -10.57 -3.34 13.74
CA LEU A 242 -10.95 -4.68 14.17
C LEU A 242 -9.81 -5.40 14.88
N THR A 243 -8.58 -5.26 14.37
CA THR A 243 -7.36 -5.82 14.98
C THR A 243 -7.13 -5.25 16.38
N ALA A 244 -7.24 -3.94 16.55
CA ALA A 244 -7.07 -3.31 17.86
C ALA A 244 -8.22 -3.68 18.82
N ALA A 245 -9.45 -3.72 18.33
CA ALA A 245 -10.62 -4.11 19.12
C ALA A 245 -10.53 -5.58 19.61
N ALA A 246 -10.02 -6.49 18.78
CA ALA A 246 -9.89 -7.92 19.09
C ALA A 246 -9.15 -8.20 20.41
N GLY A 247 -8.09 -7.44 20.71
CA GLY A 247 -7.29 -7.62 21.94
C GLY A 247 -8.04 -7.30 23.24
N HIS A 248 -9.19 -6.63 23.16
CA HIS A 248 -9.98 -6.21 24.33
C HIS A 248 -11.16 -7.12 24.66
N VAL A 249 -11.59 -7.98 23.73
CA VAL A 249 -12.71 -8.93 23.91
C VAL A 249 -12.22 -10.36 23.73
N THR A 250 -11.67 -10.94 24.78
CA THR A 250 -11.03 -12.26 24.75
C THR A 250 -11.91 -13.32 25.43
N GLU A 251 -11.47 -14.57 25.39
CA GLU A 251 -12.12 -15.65 26.16
C GLU A 251 -12.18 -15.28 27.64
N GLY A 252 -13.37 -15.42 28.25
CA GLY A 252 -13.64 -15.01 29.64
C GLY A 252 -13.72 -13.49 29.89
N ARG A 253 -13.55 -12.64 28.87
CA ARG A 253 -13.59 -11.17 28.99
C ARG A 253 -14.31 -10.55 27.80
N SER A 254 -15.63 -10.66 27.80
CA SER A 254 -16.51 -10.17 26.72
C SER A 254 -17.75 -9.43 27.25
N ASP A 255 -17.66 -8.83 28.44
CA ASP A 255 -18.73 -8.02 29.03
C ASP A 255 -18.90 -6.67 28.30
N ALA A 256 -19.97 -5.94 28.64
CA ALA A 256 -20.28 -4.65 28.03
C ALA A 256 -19.12 -3.63 28.15
N ALA A 257 -18.42 -3.62 29.28
CA ALA A 257 -17.26 -2.77 29.51
C ALA A 257 -16.07 -3.15 28.60
N SER A 258 -15.89 -4.44 28.30
CA SER A 258 -14.85 -4.93 27.39
C SER A 258 -15.13 -4.55 25.95
N TRP A 259 -16.40 -4.64 25.50
CA TRP A 259 -16.81 -4.14 24.20
C TRP A 259 -16.66 -2.62 24.05
N ALA A 260 -16.98 -1.85 25.09
CA ALA A 260 -16.73 -0.40 25.09
C ALA A 260 -15.24 -0.07 24.91
N ARG A 261 -14.36 -0.76 25.67
CA ARG A 261 -12.91 -0.63 25.50
C ARG A 261 -12.43 -1.07 24.13
N ALA A 262 -13.02 -2.12 23.55
CA ALA A 262 -12.69 -2.61 22.22
C ALA A 262 -13.01 -1.57 21.13
N LEU A 263 -14.22 -0.99 21.14
CA LEU A 263 -14.61 0.05 20.19
C LEU A 263 -13.76 1.32 20.36
N HIS A 264 -13.45 1.69 21.60
CA HIS A 264 -12.55 2.82 21.86
C HIS A 264 -11.14 2.55 21.32
N ALA A 265 -10.56 1.37 21.58
CA ALA A 265 -9.23 0.99 21.10
C ALA A 265 -9.17 0.94 19.56
N GLY A 266 -10.19 0.36 18.91
CA GLY A 266 -10.33 0.37 17.45
C GLY A 266 -10.38 1.78 16.88
N THR A 267 -11.17 2.66 17.50
CA THR A 267 -11.28 4.07 17.09
C THR A 267 -9.95 4.81 17.23
N GLN A 268 -9.22 4.63 18.34
CA GLN A 268 -7.90 5.25 18.52
C GLN A 268 -6.86 4.71 17.53
N ALA A 269 -6.90 3.43 17.19
CA ALA A 269 -6.02 2.86 16.18
C ALA A 269 -6.29 3.48 14.80
N MET A 270 -7.57 3.60 14.43
CA MET A 270 -7.98 4.25 13.18
C MET A 270 -7.54 5.72 13.12
N ARG A 271 -7.68 6.49 14.21
CA ARG A 271 -7.17 7.87 14.30
C ARG A 271 -5.66 7.94 14.13
N ARG A 272 -4.92 7.14 14.92
CA ARG A 272 -3.45 7.15 14.96
C ARG A 272 -2.83 6.85 13.61
N TYR A 273 -3.34 5.84 12.90
CA TYR A 273 -2.74 5.37 11.65
C TYR A 273 -3.42 5.97 10.40
N GLY A 274 -4.69 6.36 10.49
CA GLY A 274 -5.40 7.06 9.43
C GLY A 274 -5.06 8.54 9.34
N GLY A 275 -4.54 9.15 10.41
CA GLY A 275 -4.08 10.54 10.42
C GLY A 275 -5.21 11.58 10.40
N ALA A 276 -6.44 11.17 10.74
CA ALA A 276 -7.61 12.03 10.80
C ALA A 276 -8.14 12.15 12.23
N ASP A 277 -8.80 13.27 12.51
CA ASP A 277 -9.42 13.60 13.79
C ASP A 277 -10.92 13.92 13.63
N PRO A 278 -11.69 13.90 14.73
CA PRO A 278 -13.03 14.45 14.75
C PRO A 278 -13.05 15.88 14.19
N GLY A 279 -13.96 16.15 13.27
CA GLY A 279 -14.07 17.41 12.53
C GLY A 279 -13.42 17.39 11.15
N ASP A 280 -12.70 16.32 10.77
CA ASP A 280 -12.03 16.21 9.46
C ASP A 280 -12.93 15.68 8.35
N ARG A 281 -14.20 15.40 8.67
CA ARG A 281 -15.21 14.87 7.77
C ARG A 281 -14.86 13.47 7.28
N THR A 282 -14.87 12.52 8.20
CA THR A 282 -14.61 11.10 7.94
C THR A 282 -15.50 10.21 8.79
N MET A 283 -15.37 8.89 8.64
CA MET A 283 -16.02 7.91 9.52
C MET A 283 -15.77 8.12 11.02
N LEU A 284 -14.69 8.83 11.40
CA LEU A 284 -14.39 9.17 12.79
C LEU A 284 -15.40 10.14 13.41
N ASP A 285 -16.08 10.95 12.61
CA ASP A 285 -17.13 11.86 13.08
C ASP A 285 -18.37 11.10 13.58
N ALA A 286 -18.57 9.86 13.11
CA ALA A 286 -19.56 8.95 13.66
C ALA A 286 -18.96 8.05 14.77
N LEU A 287 -17.75 7.50 14.57
CA LEU A 287 -17.14 6.54 15.50
C LEU A 287 -16.78 7.16 16.86
N CYS A 288 -16.08 8.29 16.87
CA CYS A 288 -15.59 8.91 18.12
C CYS A 288 -16.71 9.24 19.11
N PRO A 289 -17.78 9.98 18.73
CA PRO A 289 -18.84 10.30 19.68
C PRO A 289 -19.63 9.05 20.12
N ALA A 290 -19.71 8.00 19.29
CA ALA A 290 -20.31 6.73 19.68
C ALA A 290 -19.43 5.94 20.66
N ALA A 291 -18.12 5.86 20.41
CA ALA A 291 -17.16 5.19 21.27
C ALA A 291 -17.08 5.87 22.65
N ASP A 292 -17.11 7.21 22.69
CA ASP A 292 -17.12 7.98 23.94
C ASP A 292 -18.40 7.72 24.75
N GLU A 293 -19.55 7.61 24.09
CA GLU A 293 -20.82 7.27 24.76
C GLU A 293 -20.79 5.84 25.31
N LEU A 294 -20.28 4.87 24.53
CA LEU A 294 -20.16 3.47 24.96
C LEU A 294 -19.23 3.28 26.16
N MET A 295 -18.24 4.15 26.37
CA MET A 295 -17.36 4.08 27.54
C MET A 295 -18.14 4.22 28.87
N LYS A 296 -19.36 4.78 28.87
CA LYS A 296 -20.25 4.80 30.05
C LYS A 296 -20.66 3.39 30.50
N LEU A 297 -20.59 2.37 29.65
CA LEU A 297 -20.83 0.97 30.02
C LEU A 297 -19.85 0.44 31.07
N THR A 298 -18.73 1.12 31.29
CA THR A 298 -17.76 0.75 32.33
C THR A 298 -18.28 1.00 33.76
N THR A 299 -19.26 1.88 33.93
CA THR A 299 -19.86 2.23 35.22
C THR A 299 -21.37 2.00 35.27
N THR A 300 -22.01 1.75 34.13
CA THR A 300 -23.45 1.56 34.03
C THR A 300 -23.85 0.14 34.44
N PRO A 301 -24.91 -0.04 35.28
CA PRO A 301 -25.41 -1.38 35.61
C PRO A 301 -26.01 -2.08 34.37
N PRO A 302 -26.11 -3.43 34.36
CA PRO A 302 -26.60 -4.19 33.19
C PRO A 302 -27.99 -3.75 32.67
N SER A 303 -28.87 -3.26 33.54
CA SER A 303 -30.19 -2.75 33.16
C SER A 303 -30.13 -1.50 32.27
N GLY A 304 -29.04 -0.73 32.34
CA GLY A 304 -28.82 0.48 31.55
C GLY A 304 -28.05 0.28 30.24
N THR A 305 -27.56 -0.94 29.96
CA THR A 305 -26.71 -1.22 28.80
C THR A 305 -27.37 -0.83 27.47
N MET A 306 -28.66 -1.17 27.31
CA MET A 306 -29.38 -0.86 26.06
C MET A 306 -29.58 0.65 25.87
N ALA A 307 -29.85 1.40 26.96
CA ALA A 307 -30.01 2.85 26.87
C ALA A 307 -28.70 3.54 26.43
N VAL A 308 -27.55 3.06 26.90
CA VAL A 308 -26.25 3.58 26.44
C VAL A 308 -25.98 3.21 24.99
N LEU A 309 -26.34 2.00 24.56
CA LEU A 309 -26.19 1.58 23.17
C LEU A 309 -27.06 2.43 22.22
N GLN A 310 -28.32 2.67 22.57
CA GLN A 310 -29.21 3.57 21.83
C GLN A 310 -28.65 4.99 21.75
N ALA A 311 -28.14 5.52 22.87
CA ALA A 311 -27.49 6.82 22.89
C ALA A 311 -26.25 6.86 21.98
N ALA A 312 -25.44 5.81 21.97
CA ALA A 312 -24.24 5.72 21.12
C ALA A 312 -24.60 5.67 19.62
N VAL A 313 -25.62 4.91 19.23
CA VAL A 313 -26.12 4.87 17.85
C VAL A 313 -26.69 6.24 17.43
N GLN A 314 -27.39 6.92 18.33
CA GLN A 314 -27.88 8.29 18.07
C GLN A 314 -26.71 9.27 17.89
N LYS A 315 -25.66 9.16 18.71
CA LYS A 315 -24.43 9.97 18.59
C LYS A 315 -23.71 9.71 17.26
N ALA A 316 -23.59 8.44 16.83
CA ALA A 316 -23.05 8.10 15.52
C ALA A 316 -23.88 8.71 14.38
N THR A 317 -25.20 8.59 14.46
CA THR A 317 -26.14 9.10 13.45
C THR A 317 -26.04 10.62 13.33
N SER A 318 -26.06 11.33 14.46
CA SER A 318 -25.92 12.79 14.49
C SER A 318 -24.53 13.25 14.03
N GLY A 319 -23.47 12.52 14.38
CA GLY A 319 -22.11 12.79 13.93
C GLY A 319 -21.94 12.62 12.42
N ALA A 320 -22.51 11.54 11.86
CA ALA A 320 -22.56 11.32 10.43
C ALA A 320 -23.31 12.44 9.70
N GLU A 321 -24.47 12.84 10.20
CA GLU A 321 -25.27 13.92 9.61
C GLU A 321 -24.52 15.27 9.62
N ALA A 322 -23.88 15.61 10.74
CA ALA A 322 -23.16 16.87 10.92
C ALA A 322 -21.95 17.03 9.98
N THR A 323 -21.43 15.93 9.41
CA THR A 323 -20.31 16.00 8.46
C THR A 323 -20.61 16.81 7.21
N ARG A 324 -21.89 17.00 6.87
CA ARG A 324 -22.30 17.86 5.74
C ARG A 324 -21.82 19.31 5.88
N ASP A 325 -21.68 19.77 7.12
CA ASP A 325 -21.30 21.14 7.47
C ASP A 325 -19.79 21.26 7.76
N LEU A 326 -19.03 20.17 7.63
CA LEU A 326 -17.60 20.11 7.90
C LEU A 326 -16.78 20.23 6.61
N THR A 327 -15.70 21.01 6.70
CA THR A 327 -14.65 21.05 5.68
C THR A 327 -13.81 19.78 5.77
N ALA A 328 -13.75 19.01 4.67
CA ALA A 328 -12.91 17.83 4.60
C ALA A 328 -11.43 18.17 4.73
N ARG A 329 -10.74 17.52 5.68
CA ARG A 329 -9.29 17.65 5.88
C ARG A 329 -8.52 16.34 5.66
N ALA A 330 -9.25 15.26 5.41
CA ALA A 330 -8.70 13.94 5.11
C ALA A 330 -9.46 13.26 3.96
N GLY A 331 -8.86 12.21 3.40
CA GLY A 331 -9.46 11.43 2.31
C GLY A 331 -9.60 12.19 0.99
N ARG A 332 -10.26 11.55 0.01
CA ARG A 332 -10.47 12.14 -1.33
C ARG A 332 -11.30 13.43 -1.30
N ALA A 333 -12.22 13.56 -0.33
CA ALA A 333 -13.03 14.76 -0.13
C ALA A 333 -12.19 16.01 0.15
N SER A 334 -10.99 15.86 0.74
CA SER A 334 -10.09 16.99 0.98
C SER A 334 -9.54 17.65 -0.31
N TYR A 335 -9.69 16.98 -1.47
CA TYR A 335 -9.24 17.52 -2.76
C TYR A 335 -10.30 18.41 -3.45
N ILE A 336 -11.51 18.43 -2.92
CA ILE A 336 -12.67 19.13 -3.51
C ILE A 336 -12.93 20.42 -2.73
N ALA A 337 -13.32 21.49 -3.44
CA ALA A 337 -13.69 22.75 -2.82
C ALA A 337 -14.88 22.58 -1.86
N ALA A 338 -14.77 23.16 -0.66
CA ALA A 338 -15.70 22.93 0.45
C ALA A 338 -17.16 23.27 0.13
N ASP A 339 -17.40 24.25 -0.74
CA ASP A 339 -18.74 24.67 -1.20
C ASP A 339 -19.46 23.62 -2.07
N ARG A 340 -18.74 22.63 -2.58
CA ARG A 340 -19.30 21.52 -3.37
C ARG A 340 -19.61 20.28 -2.56
N VAL A 341 -19.08 20.17 -1.35
CA VAL A 341 -19.19 18.96 -0.53
C VAL A 341 -20.22 19.19 0.58
N THR A 342 -21.50 19.20 0.21
CA THR A 342 -22.62 19.59 1.11
C THR A 342 -23.48 18.42 1.60
N LEU A 343 -23.14 17.19 1.22
CA LEU A 343 -23.83 15.98 1.67
C LEU A 343 -23.05 15.28 2.80
N PRO A 344 -23.70 14.46 3.64
CA PRO A 344 -22.99 13.67 4.65
C PRO A 344 -21.86 12.82 4.08
N ASP A 345 -20.79 12.64 4.85
CA ASP A 345 -19.68 11.74 4.54
C ASP A 345 -20.18 10.29 4.44
N PRO A 346 -19.93 9.60 3.32
CA PRO A 346 -20.39 8.23 3.12
C PRO A 346 -19.78 7.26 4.14
N GLY A 347 -18.53 7.46 4.56
CA GLY A 347 -17.88 6.64 5.58
C GLY A 347 -18.57 6.75 6.95
N ALA A 348 -18.90 7.97 7.37
CA ALA A 348 -19.63 8.22 8.61
C ALA A 348 -21.06 7.65 8.58
N VAL A 349 -21.76 7.78 7.44
CA VAL A 349 -23.09 7.19 7.24
C VAL A 349 -23.02 5.66 7.32
N ALA A 350 -22.01 5.03 6.71
CA ALA A 350 -21.82 3.58 6.79
C ALA A 350 -21.58 3.10 8.22
N VAL A 351 -20.72 3.78 8.99
CA VAL A 351 -20.50 3.47 10.42
C VAL A 351 -21.79 3.55 11.23
N ALA A 352 -22.56 4.64 11.06
CA ALA A 352 -23.81 4.80 11.79
C ALA A 352 -24.81 3.68 11.46
N ALA A 353 -24.84 3.23 10.20
CA ALA A 353 -25.67 2.10 9.77
C ALA A 353 -25.21 0.77 10.39
N ILE A 354 -23.90 0.51 10.45
CA ILE A 354 -23.33 -0.69 11.08
C ILE A 354 -23.70 -0.75 12.57
N LEU A 355 -23.48 0.35 13.31
CA LEU A 355 -23.79 0.40 14.74
C LEU A 355 -25.29 0.22 15.01
N ARG A 356 -26.15 0.78 14.15
CA ARG A 356 -27.60 0.57 14.23
C ARG A 356 -27.99 -0.88 14.00
N ALA A 357 -27.44 -1.53 12.98
CA ALA A 357 -27.70 -2.94 12.69
C ALA A 357 -27.33 -3.86 13.87
N VAL A 358 -26.21 -3.59 14.54
CA VAL A 358 -25.82 -4.31 15.77
C VAL A 358 -26.82 -4.09 16.89
N MET A 359 -27.23 -2.83 17.13
CA MET A 359 -28.20 -2.51 18.18
C MET A 359 -29.55 -3.19 17.96
N GLU A 360 -30.10 -3.11 16.75
CA GLU A 360 -31.38 -3.75 16.40
C GLU A 360 -31.34 -5.27 16.66
N THR A 361 -30.23 -5.92 16.28
CA THR A 361 -30.03 -7.36 16.54
C THR A 361 -30.06 -7.69 18.04
N LEU A 362 -29.48 -6.82 18.88
CA LEU A 362 -29.46 -7.00 20.32
C LEU A 362 -30.82 -6.68 20.98
N GLU A 363 -31.67 -5.88 20.34
CA GLU A 363 -33.03 -5.58 20.80
C GLU A 363 -34.00 -6.74 20.52
N GLU A 364 -33.90 -7.37 19.35
CA GLU A 364 -34.77 -8.47 18.90
C GLU A 364 -34.65 -9.77 19.73
N GLN A 365 -33.64 -9.85 20.61
CA GLN A 365 -33.32 -11.04 21.41
C GLN A 365 -33.71 -10.92 22.89
N LYS A 366 -34.44 -9.87 23.28
CA LYS A 366 -35.05 -9.70 24.61
C LYS A 366 -36.43 -10.35 24.70
#